data_AF-A0A8G2BLX8-F1
#
_entry.id   AF-A0A8G2BLX8-F1
#
_cell.length_a   1.000
_cell.length_b   1.000
_cell.length_c   1.000
_cell.angle_alpha   90.00
_cell.angle_beta   90.00
_cell.angle_gamma   90.00
#
_symmetry.space_group_name_H-M   'P 1'
#
loop_
_entity.id
_entity.type
_entity.pdbx_description
1 polymer ?
#
loop_
_entity_poly.entity_id
_entity_poly.type
_entity_poly.pdbx_seq_one_letter_code
_entity_poly.pdbx_strand_id
1 'polypeptide(L)'
;MSDEQQPPILPEDEQKRLALRVMLEAWDDAVAQGASSEIVASSAIFAALTDMIDIYGEETVAEMVAEWPDRIREGEFTLKPNSP
;
A
#
# COMPACT_ATOMS: atom_id res chain seq x y z
N MET A 1 3.91 6.11 36.13
CA MET A 1 3.62 6.65 34.79
C MET A 1 4.82 6.23 33.96
N SER A 2 4.66 5.20 33.13
CA SER A 2 5.74 4.77 32.25
C SER A 2 5.90 5.86 31.20
N ASP A 3 7.10 6.41 31.04
CA ASP A 3 7.39 7.33 29.94
C ASP A 3 7.10 6.58 28.62
N GLU A 4 5.98 6.90 27.97
CA GLU A 4 5.71 6.47 26.59
C GLU A 4 6.69 7.20 25.68
N GLN A 5 7.90 6.66 25.58
CA GLN A 5 8.88 7.11 24.61
C GLN A 5 8.33 6.80 23.21
N GLN A 6 7.86 7.83 22.52
CA GLN A 6 7.42 7.74 21.14
C GLN A 6 8.58 7.17 20.30
N PRO A 7 8.33 6.19 19.41
CA PRO A 7 9.39 5.54 18.66
C PRO A 7 10.19 6.57 17.84
N PRO A 8 11.49 6.34 17.62
CA PRO A 8 12.32 7.25 16.84
C PRO A 8 11.79 7.36 15.41
N ILE A 9 11.82 8.57 14.85
CA ILE A 9 11.50 8.79 13.43
C ILE A 9 12.63 8.18 12.60
N LEU A 10 12.30 7.18 11.78
CA LEU A 10 13.26 6.50 10.91
C LEU A 10 13.59 7.36 9.68
N PRO A 11 14.73 7.15 9.00
CA PRO A 11 14.98 7.70 7.67
C PRO A 11 13.91 7.27 6.65
N GLU A 12 13.62 8.11 5.64
CA GLU A 12 12.53 7.88 4.68
C GLU A 12 12.58 6.50 4.00
N ASP A 13 13.76 6.07 3.52
CA ASP A 13 13.92 4.75 2.89
C ASP A 13 13.65 3.61 3.87
N GLU A 14 13.95 3.79 5.15
CA GLU A 14 13.68 2.81 6.18
C GLU A 14 12.19 2.79 6.56
N GLN A 15 11.53 3.95 6.59
CA GLN A 15 10.08 4.04 6.73
C GLN A 15 9.38 3.30 5.59
N LYS A 16 9.78 3.54 4.34
CA LYS A 16 9.22 2.86 3.16
C LYS A 16 9.36 1.34 3.24
N ARG A 17 10.55 0.84 3.60
CA ARG A 17 10.80 -0.60 3.77
C ARG A 17 10.02 -1.20 4.92
N LEU A 18 9.93 -0.50 6.05
CA LEU A 18 9.15 -0.93 7.21
C LEU A 18 7.66 -1.01 6.86
N ALA A 19 7.10 0.04 6.28
CA ALA A 19 5.69 0.10 5.90
C ALA A 19 5.33 -1.03 4.93
N LEU A 20 6.13 -1.22 3.87
CA LEU A 20 5.89 -2.30 2.91
C LEU A 20 5.92 -3.67 3.58
N ARG A 21 6.92 -3.95 4.41
CA ARG A 21 7.03 -5.23 5.12
C ARG A 21 5.83 -5.47 6.03
N VAL A 22 5.45 -4.49 6.85
CA VAL A 22 4.29 -4.61 7.76
C VAL A 22 2.99 -4.83 6.98
N MET A 23 2.81 -4.13 5.85
CA MET A 23 1.65 -4.34 4.99
C MET A 23 1.62 -5.76 4.39
N LEU A 24 2.76 -6.30 3.96
CA LEU A 24 2.86 -7.68 3.44
C LEU A 24 2.62 -8.72 4.54
N GLU A 25 3.13 -8.50 5.76
CA GLU A 25 2.85 -9.38 6.91
C GLU A 25 1.35 -9.39 7.24
N ALA A 26 0.72 -8.21 7.33
CA ALA A 26 -0.72 -8.09 7.57
C ALA A 26 -1.55 -8.73 6.44
N TRP A 27 -1.04 -8.68 5.21
CA TRP A 27 -1.66 -9.34 4.06
C TRP A 27 -1.65 -10.85 4.22
N ASP A 28 -0.50 -11.44 4.54
CA ASP A 28 -0.35 -12.88 4.74
C ASP A 28 -1.24 -13.37 5.90
N ASP A 29 -1.32 -12.59 6.99
CA ASP A 29 -2.19 -12.87 8.13
C ASP A 29 -3.68 -12.86 7.75
N ALA A 30 -4.11 -11.93 6.91
CA ALA A 30 -5.49 -11.86 6.44
C ALA A 30 -5.85 -13.08 5.57
N VAL A 31 -4.94 -13.48 4.67
CA VAL A 31 -5.11 -14.67 3.84
C VAL A 31 -5.14 -15.94 4.68
N ALA A 32 -4.26 -16.05 5.68
CA ALA A 32 -4.23 -17.20 6.61
C ALA A 32 -5.52 -17.36 7.43
N GLN A 33 -6.24 -16.25 7.67
CA GLN A 33 -7.54 -16.24 8.35
C GLN A 33 -8.73 -16.52 7.41
N GLY A 34 -8.48 -16.77 6.13
CA GLY A 34 -9.49 -17.19 5.15
C GLY A 34 -9.98 -16.09 4.21
N ALA A 35 -9.38 -14.90 4.22
CA ALA A 35 -9.65 -13.90 3.20
C ALA A 35 -9.03 -14.33 1.85
N SER A 36 -9.69 -14.01 0.73
CA SER A 36 -9.04 -14.16 -0.58
C SER A 36 -8.05 -13.01 -0.81
N SER A 37 -6.96 -13.30 -1.50
CA SER A 37 -5.95 -12.30 -1.85
C SER A 37 -6.52 -11.13 -2.67
N GLU A 38 -7.52 -11.40 -3.52
CA GLU A 38 -8.23 -10.38 -4.30
C GLU A 38 -8.99 -9.40 -3.38
N ILE A 39 -9.67 -9.91 -2.35
CA ILE A 39 -10.39 -9.05 -1.39
C ILE A 39 -9.39 -8.21 -0.60
N VAL A 40 -8.31 -8.82 -0.11
CA VAL A 40 -7.25 -8.07 0.60
C VAL A 40 -6.67 -6.96 -0.28
N ALA A 41 -6.40 -7.24 -1.56
CA ALA A 41 -5.93 -6.25 -2.51
C ALA A 41 -6.90 -5.08 -2.68
N SER A 42 -8.17 -5.37 -2.90
CA SER A 42 -9.21 -4.35 -3.06
C SER A 42 -9.38 -3.50 -1.80
N SER A 43 -9.31 -4.11 -0.62
CA SER A 43 -9.36 -3.43 0.67
C SER A 43 -8.14 -2.54 0.89
N ALA A 44 -6.94 -2.99 0.50
CA ALA A 44 -5.73 -2.19 0.60
C ALA A 44 -5.78 -0.95 -0.31
N ILE A 45 -6.27 -1.09 -1.54
CA ILE A 45 -6.48 0.04 -2.45
C ILE A 45 -7.50 1.02 -1.86
N PHE A 46 -8.62 0.52 -1.33
CA PHE A 46 -9.63 1.35 -0.68
C PHE A 46 -9.03 2.14 0.49
N ALA A 47 -8.34 1.47 1.42
CA ALA A 47 -7.73 2.11 2.58
C ALA A 47 -6.70 3.16 2.17
N ALA A 48 -5.84 2.87 1.19
CA ALA A 48 -4.85 3.81 0.68
C ALA A 48 -5.50 5.04 0.04
N LEU A 49 -6.55 4.86 -0.77
CA LEU A 49 -7.27 5.98 -1.39
C LEU A 49 -8.00 6.83 -0.35
N THR A 50 -8.63 6.23 0.67
CA THR A 50 -9.27 6.97 1.76
C THR A 50 -8.27 7.86 2.48
N ASP A 51 -7.11 7.33 2.87
CA ASP A 51 -6.08 8.12 3.57
C ASP A 51 -5.52 9.25 2.68
N MET A 52 -5.23 8.97 1.41
CA MET A 52 -4.80 10.01 0.47
C MET A 52 -5.86 11.08 0.25
N ILE A 53 -7.15 10.72 0.21
CA ILE A 53 -8.26 11.69 0.07
C ILE A 53 -8.36 12.56 1.32
N ASP A 54 -8.20 11.99 2.51
CA ASP A 54 -8.20 12.74 3.77
C ASP A 54 -7.04 13.76 3.83
N ILE A 55 -5.88 13.42 3.25
CA ILE A 55 -4.69 14.28 3.23
C ILE A 55 -4.76 15.34 2.10
N TYR A 56 -5.19 14.96 0.90
CA TYR A 56 -5.01 15.76 -0.33
C TYR A 56 -6.33 16.23 -0.98
N GLY A 57 -7.48 15.66 -0.60
CA GLY A 57 -8.79 15.92 -1.19
C GLY A 57 -9.10 15.05 -2.42
N GLU A 58 -10.39 14.89 -2.70
CA GLU A 58 -10.93 13.97 -3.73
C GLU A 58 -10.36 14.26 -5.13
N GLU A 59 -10.40 15.51 -5.61
CA GLU A 59 -9.95 15.84 -6.97
C GLU A 59 -8.44 15.66 -7.15
N THR A 60 -7.64 16.03 -6.15
CA THR A 60 -6.19 15.82 -6.19
C THR A 60 -5.85 14.34 -6.34
N VAL A 61 -6.53 13.47 -5.59
CA VAL A 61 -6.31 12.03 -5.68
C VAL A 61 -6.83 11.45 -7.00
N ALA A 62 -7.95 11.96 -7.51
CA ALA A 62 -8.47 11.57 -8.82
C ALA A 62 -7.45 11.85 -9.94
N GLU A 63 -6.81 13.03 -9.92
CA GLU A 63 -5.73 13.38 -10.85
C GLU A 63 -4.50 12.48 -10.67
N MET A 64 -4.08 12.19 -9.43
CA MET A 64 -2.94 11.31 -9.14
C MET A 64 -3.09 9.89 -9.71
N VAL A 65 -4.32 9.36 -9.72
CA VAL A 65 -4.59 8.00 -10.22
C VAL A 65 -5.06 7.94 -11.67
N ALA A 66 -5.23 9.10 -12.32
CA ALA A 66 -5.76 9.18 -13.68
C ALA A 66 -4.94 8.41 -14.72
N GLU A 67 -3.62 8.33 -14.52
CA GLU A 67 -2.69 7.63 -15.41
C GLU A 67 -2.59 6.11 -15.14
N TRP A 68 -3.20 5.61 -14.06
CA TRP A 68 -3.09 4.18 -13.68
C TRP A 68 -3.58 3.22 -14.76
N PRO A 69 -4.71 3.46 -15.46
CA PRO A 69 -5.16 2.57 -16.52
C PRO A 69 -4.11 2.37 -17.61
N ASP A 70 -3.37 3.42 -17.97
CA ASP A 70 -2.33 3.34 -18.99
C ASP A 70 -1.10 2.60 -18.45
N ARG A 71 -0.63 2.94 -17.25
CA ARG A 71 0.46 2.23 -16.56
C ARG A 71 0.20 0.73 -16.40
N ILE A 72 -1.05 0.36 -16.07
CA ILE A 72 -1.49 -1.04 -15.99
C ILE A 72 -1.40 -1.73 -17.35
N ARG A 73 -1.87 -1.10 -18.44
CA ARG A 73 -1.78 -1.66 -19.80
C ARG A 73 -0.35 -1.77 -20.31
N GLU A 74 0.52 -0.87 -19.87
CA GLU A 74 1.96 -0.92 -20.14
C GLU A 74 2.68 -2.03 -19.33
N GLY A 75 1.97 -2.66 -18.39
CA GLY A 75 2.46 -3.79 -17.61
C GLY A 75 3.35 -3.37 -16.45
N GLU A 76 3.30 -2.11 -16.01
CA GLU A 76 4.17 -1.58 -14.94
C GLU A 76 3.98 -2.32 -13.61
N PHE A 77 2.75 -2.80 -13.34
CA PHE A 77 2.42 -3.58 -12.15
C PHE A 77 2.44 -5.09 -12.40
N THR A 78 2.79 -5.53 -13.61
CA THR A 78 2.94 -6.96 -13.90
C THR A 78 4.35 -7.38 -13.55
N LEU A 79 4.47 -8.21 -12.51
CA LEU A 79 5.71 -8.95 -12.26
C LEU A 79 5.94 -9.88 -13.44
N LYS A 80 6.82 -9.50 -14.37
CA LYS A 80 7.26 -10.40 -15.42
C LYS A 80 7.94 -11.58 -14.73
N PRO A 81 7.45 -12.83 -14.89
CA PRO A 81 8.20 -13.98 -14.43
C PRO A 81 9.57 -13.93 -15.12
N ASN A 82 10.64 -14.11 -14.35
CA ASN A 82 12.03 -14.06 -14.82
C ASN A 82 12.13 -14.63 -16.25
N SER A 83 12.57 -13.79 -17.20
CA SER A 83 13.11 -14.31 -18.46
C SER A 83 14.33 -15.18 -18.12
N PRO A 84 14.54 -16.29 -18.86
CA PRO A 84 15.42 -17.40 -18.49
C PRO A 84 16.88 -17.00 -18.24
#